data_AF-R1G740-F1
#
_entry.id   AF-R1G740-F1
#
_cell.length_a   1.000
_cell.length_b   1.000
_cell.length_c   1.000
_cell.angle_alpha   90.00
_cell.angle_beta   90.00
_cell.angle_gamma   90.00
#
_symmetry.space_group_name_H-M   'P 1'
#
loop_
_entity.id
_entity.type
_entity.pdbx_description
1 polymer ?
#
loop_
_entity_poly.entity_id
_entity_poly.type
_entity_poly.pdbx_seq_one_letter_code
_entity_poly.pdbx_strand_id
1 'polypeptide(L)'
;MPPRLSTLFHLSPSFDPTHRFTTSSLLSPLSLGLARALIATYGVTTIIVSLALRHQSSAAQPSPAQSFSYFSTITWWGITSYHAFAALHTLAYARTGRAPLERWWAGLQVAHSVLWSTIAVFPLLVTVIFWGVQYKPGRLDSRLGAWSDVSAFSPPTQLSG
;
A
#
# COMPACT_ATOMS: atom_id res chain seq x y z
N MET A 1 -13.75 -4.34 -35.67
CA MET A 1 -13.14 -3.30 -34.80
C MET A 1 -13.16 -3.85 -33.38
N PRO A 2 -12.02 -4.12 -32.73
CA PRO A 2 -12.02 -4.64 -31.36
C PRO A 2 -12.64 -3.60 -30.40
N PRO A 3 -13.43 -4.02 -29.40
CA PRO A 3 -13.99 -3.10 -28.42
C PRO A 3 -12.86 -2.43 -27.65
N ARG A 4 -12.93 -1.09 -27.51
CA ARG A 4 -11.98 -0.35 -26.67
C ARG A 4 -12.11 -0.84 -25.23
N LEU A 5 -10.99 -1.05 -24.54
CA LEU A 5 -10.97 -1.50 -23.14
C LEU A 5 -11.83 -0.62 -22.22
N SER A 6 -11.99 0.67 -22.54
CA SER A 6 -12.90 1.59 -21.85
C SER A 6 -14.36 1.13 -21.86
N THR A 7 -14.81 0.52 -22.95
CA THR A 7 -16.18 0.01 -23.11
C THR A 7 -16.37 -1.31 -22.34
N LEU A 8 -15.33 -2.16 -22.29
CA LEU A 8 -15.33 -3.41 -21.52
C LEU A 8 -15.43 -3.17 -20.00
N PHE A 9 -14.79 -2.12 -19.50
CA PHE A 9 -14.80 -1.79 -18.06
C PHE A 9 -15.86 -0.75 -17.68
N HIS A 10 -16.81 -0.43 -18.56
CA HIS A 10 -17.83 0.61 -18.35
C HIS A 10 -17.25 1.94 -17.80
N LEU A 11 -16.06 2.32 -18.25
CA LEU A 11 -15.47 3.58 -17.83
C LEU A 11 -16.24 4.73 -18.50
N SER A 12 -16.74 5.66 -17.69
CA SER A 12 -17.36 6.89 -18.18
C SER A 12 -16.39 7.66 -19.12
N PRO A 13 -16.90 8.44 -20.08
CA PRO A 13 -16.05 9.17 -21.04
C PRO A 13 -15.06 10.14 -20.37
N SER A 14 -15.32 10.56 -19.14
CA SER A 14 -14.35 11.18 -18.24
C SER A 14 -14.09 10.26 -17.04
N PHE A 15 -12.83 9.88 -16.85
CA PHE A 15 -12.39 9.14 -15.66
C PHE A 15 -12.31 10.09 -14.46
N ASP A 16 -12.92 9.71 -13.33
CA ASP A 16 -12.95 10.46 -12.05
C ASP A 16 -13.35 11.95 -12.18
N PRO A 17 -14.58 12.28 -12.63
CA PRO A 17 -15.03 13.66 -12.79
C PRO A 17 -15.09 14.46 -11.47
N THR A 18 -15.12 13.76 -10.33
CA THR A 18 -15.16 14.36 -8.99
C THR A 18 -13.77 14.52 -8.36
N HIS A 19 -12.69 14.14 -9.05
CA HIS A 19 -11.33 14.12 -8.51
C HIS A 19 -11.21 13.44 -7.14
N ARG A 20 -11.99 12.37 -6.91
CA ARG A 20 -12.08 11.69 -5.61
C ARG A 20 -10.75 11.07 -5.20
N PHE A 21 -9.91 10.73 -6.18
CA PHE A 21 -8.61 10.14 -5.91
C PHE A 21 -7.57 11.15 -5.47
N THR A 22 -7.74 12.45 -5.75
CA THR A 22 -6.74 13.50 -5.47
C THR A 22 -7.23 14.58 -4.51
N THR A 23 -8.50 14.55 -4.11
CA THR A 23 -9.11 15.54 -3.22
C THR A 23 -9.66 14.91 -1.94
N SER A 24 -9.81 15.71 -0.90
CA SER A 24 -10.39 15.33 0.38
C SER A 24 -11.28 16.46 0.88
N SER A 25 -12.35 16.12 1.61
CA SER A 25 -13.18 17.12 2.30
C SER A 25 -12.47 17.74 3.52
N LEU A 26 -11.46 17.06 4.07
CA LEU A 26 -10.78 17.47 5.30
C LEU A 26 -9.41 18.11 5.04
N LEU A 27 -8.67 17.61 4.05
CA LEU A 27 -7.31 18.02 3.77
C LEU A 27 -7.21 18.76 2.45
N SER A 28 -6.40 19.83 2.42
CA SER A 28 -6.01 20.47 1.16
C SER A 28 -5.27 19.46 0.27
N PRO A 29 -5.34 19.58 -1.07
CA PRO A 29 -4.63 18.68 -1.98
C PRO A 29 -3.13 18.60 -1.69
N LEU A 30 -2.49 19.71 -1.31
CA LEU A 30 -1.07 19.70 -0.95
C LEU A 30 -0.82 18.86 0.31
N SER A 31 -1.59 19.09 1.38
CA SER A 31 -1.47 18.34 2.64
C SER A 31 -1.73 16.84 2.44
N LEU A 32 -2.75 16.49 1.64
CA LEU A 32 -3.06 15.12 1.27
C LEU A 32 -1.92 14.47 0.48
N GLY A 33 -1.35 15.20 -0.49
CA GLY A 33 -0.23 14.73 -1.30
C GLY A 33 1.02 14.47 -0.47
N LEU A 34 1.33 15.38 0.47
CA LEU A 34 2.46 15.22 1.40
C LEU A 34 2.23 14.06 2.37
N ALA A 35 1.04 13.91 2.93
CA ALA A 35 0.72 12.77 3.81
C ALA A 35 0.91 11.43 3.08
N ARG A 36 0.43 11.33 1.83
CA ARG A 36 0.64 10.14 0.99
C ARG A 36 2.12 9.91 0.68
N ALA A 37 2.88 10.97 0.41
CA ALA A 37 4.32 10.87 0.19
C ALA A 37 5.05 10.36 1.44
N LEU A 38 4.71 10.87 2.63
CA LEU A 38 5.28 10.41 3.91
C LEU A 38 5.01 8.92 4.15
N ILE A 39 3.78 8.47 3.93
CA ILE A 39 3.41 7.04 4.05
C ILE A 39 4.21 6.20 3.05
N ALA A 40 4.32 6.65 1.80
CA ALA A 40 5.08 5.95 0.77
C ALA A 40 6.58 5.86 1.13
N THR A 41 7.18 6.96 1.59
CA THR A 41 8.57 6.98 2.07
C THR A 41 8.77 5.99 3.20
N TYR A 42 7.89 6.01 4.21
CA TYR A 42 7.94 5.04 5.30
C TYR A 42 7.83 3.59 4.83
N GLY A 43 6.91 3.32 3.89
CA GLY A 43 6.73 1.99 3.30
C GLY A 43 8.00 1.51 2.58
N VAL A 44 8.61 2.36 1.76
CA VAL A 44 9.88 2.07 1.06
C VAL A 44 11.01 1.85 2.05
N THR A 45 11.17 2.72 3.05
CA THR A 45 12.18 2.55 4.10
C THR A 45 12.00 1.21 4.81
N THR A 46 10.77 0.84 5.14
CA THR A 46 10.45 -0.45 5.78
C THR A 46 10.84 -1.63 4.90
N ILE A 47 10.56 -1.58 3.59
CA ILE A 47 10.97 -2.63 2.64
C ILE A 47 12.50 -2.78 2.63
N ILE A 48 13.23 -1.68 2.53
CA ILE A 48 14.70 -1.68 2.50
C ILE A 48 15.27 -2.23 3.81
N VAL A 49 14.81 -1.71 4.96
CA VAL A 49 15.25 -2.15 6.28
C VAL A 49 14.94 -3.63 6.49
N SER A 50 13.74 -4.08 6.13
CA SER A 50 13.34 -5.49 6.23
C SER A 50 14.23 -6.40 5.39
N LEU A 51 14.58 -5.99 4.17
CA LEU A 51 15.47 -6.77 3.31
C LEU A 51 16.91 -6.80 3.88
N ALA A 52 17.40 -5.67 4.38
CA ALA A 52 18.72 -5.56 5.00
C ALA A 52 18.85 -6.42 6.28
N LEU A 53 17.81 -6.46 7.12
CA LEU A 53 17.78 -7.29 8.33
C LEU A 53 17.75 -8.79 8.00
N ARG A 54 17.05 -9.19 6.92
CA ARG A 54 17.04 -10.58 6.44
C ARG A 54 18.41 -11.02 5.96
N HIS A 55 19.10 -10.17 5.21
CA HIS A 55 20.45 -10.47 4.69
C HIS A 55 21.47 -10.70 5.82
N GLN A 56 21.33 -10.02 6.96
CA GLN A 56 22.23 -10.15 8.10
C GLN A 56 21.92 -11.38 8.98
N SER A 57 20.73 -11.97 8.85
CA SER A 57 20.28 -13.08 9.68
C SER A 57 20.75 -14.42 9.07
N SER A 58 21.69 -15.11 9.71
CA SER A 58 22.28 -16.37 9.22
C SER A 58 21.39 -17.61 9.35
N ALA A 59 20.14 -17.47 9.83
CA ALA A 59 19.26 -18.58 10.16
C ALA A 59 17.81 -18.38 9.71
N ALA A 60 17.20 -19.45 9.19
CA ALA A 60 15.77 -19.77 9.08
C ALA A 60 14.80 -18.71 8.49
N GLN A 61 15.28 -17.63 7.88
CA GLN A 61 14.40 -16.66 7.23
C GLN A 61 13.97 -17.14 5.85
N PRO A 62 12.68 -16.99 5.47
CA PRO A 62 12.24 -17.29 4.12
C PRO A 62 13.01 -16.40 3.14
N SER A 63 13.42 -16.99 2.01
CA SER A 63 14.07 -16.26 0.93
C SER A 63 13.19 -15.08 0.48
N PRO A 64 13.76 -14.06 -0.21
CA PRO A 64 12.96 -12.96 -0.74
C PRO A 64 11.79 -13.44 -1.60
N ALA A 65 12.00 -14.49 -2.39
CA ALA A 65 10.95 -15.12 -3.20
C ALA A 65 9.86 -15.78 -2.35
N GLN A 66 10.24 -16.56 -1.32
CA GLN A 66 9.28 -17.17 -0.38
C GLN A 66 8.47 -16.12 0.40
N SER A 67 9.07 -14.96 0.65
CA SER A 67 8.41 -13.88 1.39
C SER A 67 7.21 -13.30 0.63
N PHE A 68 7.18 -13.38 -0.71
CA PHE A 68 6.04 -12.94 -1.52
C PHE A 68 4.80 -13.83 -1.40
N SER A 69 4.93 -15.04 -0.84
CA SER A 69 3.77 -15.89 -0.55
C SER A 69 2.98 -15.41 0.67
N TYR A 70 3.57 -14.58 1.53
CA TYR A 70 2.85 -14.02 2.67
C TYR A 70 1.97 -12.85 2.23
N PHE A 71 0.69 -12.94 2.59
CA PHE A 71 -0.30 -11.90 2.34
C PHE A 71 0.15 -10.51 2.84
N SER A 72 0.79 -10.44 4.00
CA SER A 72 1.28 -9.19 4.57
C SER A 72 2.36 -8.54 3.70
N THR A 73 3.27 -9.33 3.13
CA THR A 73 4.33 -8.83 2.24
C THR A 73 3.72 -8.19 0.98
N ILE A 74 2.88 -8.94 0.25
CA ILE A 74 2.26 -8.41 -0.98
C ILE A 74 1.35 -7.22 -0.70
N THR A 75 0.65 -7.22 0.43
CA THR A 75 -0.18 -6.10 0.87
C THR A 75 0.66 -4.87 1.13
N TRP A 76 1.81 -5.02 1.80
CA TRP A 76 2.71 -3.91 2.08
C TRP A 76 3.28 -3.27 0.82
N TRP A 77 3.71 -4.09 -0.15
CA TRP A 77 4.13 -3.63 -1.47
C TRP A 77 3.01 -2.89 -2.20
N GLY A 78 1.78 -3.41 -2.13
CA GLY A 78 0.60 -2.80 -2.75
C GLY A 78 0.27 -1.42 -2.16
N ILE A 79 0.18 -1.32 -0.83
CA ILE A 79 -0.10 -0.06 -0.11
C ILE A 79 1.00 0.97 -0.39
N THR A 80 2.26 0.56 -0.29
CA THR A 80 3.42 1.45 -0.55
C THR A 80 3.38 1.99 -1.97
N SER A 81 3.20 1.10 -2.96
CA SER A 81 3.12 1.49 -4.38
C SER A 81 1.95 2.44 -4.63
N TYR A 82 0.76 2.14 -4.10
CA TYR A 82 -0.38 3.02 -4.24
C TYR A 82 -0.10 4.40 -3.67
N HIS A 83 0.40 4.50 -2.43
CA HIS A 83 0.64 5.79 -1.82
C HIS A 83 1.67 6.61 -2.58
N ALA A 84 2.67 5.97 -3.21
CA ALA A 84 3.62 6.63 -4.09
C ALA A 84 2.93 7.24 -5.33
N PHE A 85 2.15 6.44 -6.07
CA PHE A 85 1.43 6.94 -7.26
C PHE A 85 0.36 7.98 -6.88
N ALA A 86 -0.39 7.72 -5.82
CA ALA A 86 -1.41 8.62 -5.30
C ALA A 86 -0.78 9.96 -4.87
N ALA A 87 0.38 9.95 -4.21
CA ALA A 87 1.12 11.18 -3.89
C ALA A 87 1.51 11.95 -5.15
N LEU A 88 2.09 11.28 -6.15
CA LEU A 88 2.45 11.91 -7.43
C LEU A 88 1.25 12.57 -8.11
N HIS A 89 0.13 11.86 -8.20
CA HIS A 89 -1.08 12.41 -8.82
C HIS A 89 -1.67 13.57 -8.03
N THR A 90 -1.65 13.47 -6.70
CA THR A 90 -2.20 14.50 -5.81
C THR A 90 -1.35 15.77 -5.83
N LEU A 91 -0.03 15.63 -5.80
CA LEU A 91 0.88 16.77 -5.87
C LEU A 91 0.89 17.41 -7.25
N ALA A 92 0.77 16.62 -8.32
CA ALA A 92 0.58 17.15 -9.67
C ALA A 92 -0.75 17.91 -9.80
N TYR A 93 -1.83 17.37 -9.23
CA TYR A 93 -3.12 18.04 -9.16
C TYR A 93 -3.04 19.34 -8.35
N ALA A 94 -2.37 19.33 -7.19
CA ALA A 94 -2.18 20.53 -6.36
C ALA A 94 -1.44 21.66 -7.10
N ARG A 95 -0.55 21.33 -8.05
CA ARG A 95 0.18 22.33 -8.85
C ARG A 95 -0.53 22.78 -10.11
N THR A 96 -1.26 21.88 -10.77
CA THR A 96 -1.76 22.10 -12.14
C THR A 96 -3.29 22.11 -12.26
N GLY A 97 -4.00 21.73 -11.18
CA GLY A 97 -5.45 21.55 -11.17
C GLY A 97 -5.95 20.33 -11.96
N ARG A 98 -5.06 19.49 -12.48
CA ARG A 98 -5.41 18.30 -13.27
C ARG A 98 -4.62 17.08 -12.81
N ALA A 99 -5.29 15.95 -12.63
CA ALA A 99 -4.62 14.73 -12.20
C ALA A 99 -4.00 14.02 -13.42
N PRO A 100 -2.70 13.66 -13.41
CA PRO A 100 -2.07 12.95 -14.53
C PRO A 100 -2.77 11.62 -14.89
N LEU A 101 -3.44 11.00 -13.92
CA LEU A 101 -4.16 9.73 -14.06
C LEU A 101 -5.28 9.82 -15.11
N GLU A 102 -5.86 10.99 -15.33
CA GLU A 102 -6.89 11.24 -16.36
C GLU A 102 -6.36 10.99 -17.79
N ARG A 103 -5.04 11.07 -17.99
CA ARG A 103 -4.38 10.91 -19.30
C ARG A 103 -3.81 9.52 -19.51
N TRP A 104 -3.80 8.68 -18.48
CA TRP A 104 -3.25 7.33 -18.57
C TRP A 104 -4.19 6.39 -19.34
N TRP A 105 -3.65 5.32 -19.92
CA TRP A 105 -4.49 4.27 -20.50
C TRP A 105 -5.47 3.70 -19.47
N ALA A 106 -6.65 3.30 -19.95
CA ALA A 106 -7.77 2.79 -19.14
C ALA A 106 -7.37 1.66 -18.17
N GLY A 107 -6.41 0.81 -18.56
CA GLY A 107 -5.92 -0.26 -17.70
C GLY A 107 -5.31 0.25 -16.39
N LEU A 108 -4.48 1.28 -16.43
CA LEU A 108 -3.91 1.87 -15.21
C LEU A 108 -4.95 2.63 -14.38
N GLN A 109 -5.96 3.21 -15.01
CA GLN A 109 -7.07 3.86 -14.31
C GLN A 109 -7.89 2.85 -13.50
N VAL A 110 -8.19 1.68 -14.09
CA VAL A 110 -8.82 0.56 -13.39
C VAL A 110 -7.91 0.02 -12.30
N ALA A 111 -6.63 -0.21 -12.60
CA ALA A 111 -5.66 -0.70 -11.61
C ALA A 111 -5.55 0.24 -10.40
N HIS A 112 -5.51 1.56 -10.62
CA HIS A 112 -5.48 2.55 -9.53
C HIS A 112 -6.78 2.51 -8.70
N SER A 113 -7.93 2.33 -9.36
CA SER A 113 -9.22 2.20 -8.68
C SER A 113 -9.32 0.94 -7.83
N VAL A 114 -8.78 -0.18 -8.33
CA VAL A 114 -8.69 -1.45 -7.59
C VAL A 114 -7.71 -1.34 -6.42
N LEU A 115 -6.56 -0.70 -6.60
CA LEU A 115 -5.62 -0.46 -5.49
C LEU A 115 -6.22 0.46 -4.41
N TRP A 116 -7.04 1.43 -4.81
CA TRP A 116 -7.73 2.27 -3.84
C TRP A 116 -8.73 1.47 -3.00
N SER A 117 -9.49 0.56 -3.60
CA SER A 117 -10.47 -0.23 -2.85
C SER A 117 -9.80 -1.20 -1.86
N THR A 118 -8.66 -1.78 -2.21
CA THR A 118 -7.91 -2.62 -1.27
C THR A 118 -7.41 -1.81 -0.08
N ILE A 119 -7.00 -0.56 -0.29
CA ILE A 119 -6.54 0.32 0.81
C ILE A 119 -7.66 0.77 1.73
N ALA A 120 -8.87 0.91 1.20
CA ALA A 120 -10.03 1.20 2.03
C ALA A 120 -10.45 -0.01 2.90
N VAL A 121 -10.33 -1.23 2.37
CA VAL A 121 -10.86 -2.44 3.03
C VAL A 121 -9.81 -3.19 3.87
N PHE A 122 -8.57 -3.29 3.38
CA PHE A 122 -7.55 -4.14 3.99
C PHE A 122 -7.15 -3.70 5.40
N PRO A 123 -7.07 -2.41 5.76
CA PRO A 123 -6.78 -2.02 7.14
C PRO A 123 -7.81 -2.57 8.14
N LEU A 124 -9.08 -2.60 7.78
CA LEU A 124 -10.14 -3.18 8.61
C LEU A 124 -9.95 -4.69 8.75
N LEU A 125 -9.70 -5.37 7.62
CA LEU A 125 -9.49 -6.82 7.58
C LEU A 125 -8.25 -7.24 8.37
N VAL A 126 -7.13 -6.54 8.18
CA VAL A 126 -5.87 -6.80 8.91
C VAL A 126 -6.05 -6.56 10.41
N THR A 127 -6.78 -5.52 10.80
CA THR A 127 -7.08 -5.27 12.22
C THR A 127 -7.85 -6.43 12.83
N VAL A 128 -8.92 -6.91 12.17
CA VAL A 128 -9.71 -8.05 12.65
C VAL A 128 -8.86 -9.33 12.72
N ILE A 129 -8.05 -9.62 11.70
CA ILE A 129 -7.19 -10.81 11.69
C ILE A 129 -6.11 -10.72 12.77
N PHE A 130 -5.51 -9.55 12.97
CA PHE A 130 -4.49 -9.36 13.99
C PHE A 130 -5.05 -9.69 15.36
N TRP A 131 -6.16 -9.06 15.75
CA TRP A 131 -6.74 -9.26 17.08
C TRP A 131 -7.45 -10.61 17.24
N GLY A 132 -8.10 -11.11 16.19
CA GLY A 132 -8.88 -12.35 16.25
C GLY A 132 -8.06 -13.63 16.10
N VAL A 133 -6.91 -13.57 15.42
CA VAL A 133 -6.14 -14.76 15.05
C VAL A 133 -4.67 -14.67 15.45
N GLN A 134 -4.01 -13.53 15.23
CA GLN A 134 -2.55 -13.43 15.37
C GLN A 134 -2.08 -12.99 16.76
N TYR A 135 -2.90 -12.24 17.51
CA TYR A 135 -2.50 -11.67 18.78
C TYR A 135 -2.25 -12.77 19.81
N LYS A 136 -1.11 -12.67 20.50
CA LYS A 136 -0.73 -13.50 21.63
C LYS A 136 -0.10 -12.62 22.71
N PRO A 137 -0.30 -12.93 24.01
CA PRO A 137 0.41 -12.24 25.09
C PRO A 137 1.93 -12.27 24.86
N GLY A 138 2.61 -11.15 25.12
CA GLY A 138 4.06 -11.00 24.93
C GLY A 138 4.52 -10.67 23.50
N ARG A 139 3.62 -10.70 22.51
CA ARG A 139 3.96 -10.46 21.09
C ARG A 139 4.43 -9.02 20.80
N LEU A 140 4.01 -8.05 21.62
CA LEU A 140 4.32 -6.62 21.45
C LEU A 140 5.42 -6.12 22.40
N ASP A 141 6.08 -7.00 23.15
CA ASP A 141 7.03 -6.61 24.21
C ASP A 141 8.35 -6.10 23.64
N SER A 142 8.73 -6.57 22.45
CA SER A 142 9.93 -6.09 21.76
C SER A 142 9.57 -4.97 20.78
N ARG A 143 10.35 -3.87 20.80
CA ARG A 143 10.15 -2.75 19.85
C ARG A 143 10.27 -3.20 18.40
N LEU A 144 11.23 -4.09 18.12
CA LEU A 144 11.40 -4.64 16.78
C LEU A 144 10.21 -5.51 16.40
N GLY A 145 9.73 -6.41 17.27
CA GLY A 145 8.55 -7.25 16.99
C GLY A 145 7.27 -6.44 16.80
N ALA A 146 7.04 -5.43 17.63
CA ALA A 146 5.88 -4.54 17.50
C ALA A 146 5.92 -3.73 16.19
N TRP A 147 7.07 -3.13 15.83
CA TRP A 147 7.25 -2.44 14.55
C TRP A 147 7.05 -3.40 13.36
N SER A 148 7.60 -4.59 13.47
CA SER A 148 7.56 -5.64 12.48
C SER A 148 6.11 -6.07 12.19
N ASP A 149 5.33 -6.35 13.23
CA ASP A 149 3.92 -6.74 13.11
C ASP A 149 3.04 -5.63 12.51
N VAL A 150 3.37 -4.36 12.74
CA VAL A 150 2.67 -3.21 12.12
C VAL A 150 3.05 -3.03 10.65
N SER A 151 4.33 -3.22 10.32
CA SER A 151 4.89 -2.75 9.04
C SER A 151 5.21 -3.86 8.03
N ALA A 152 4.72 -5.08 8.27
CA ALA A 152 4.85 -6.26 7.40
C ALA A 152 6.19 -7.01 7.43
N PHE A 153 6.93 -6.91 8.51
CA PHE A 153 7.95 -7.90 8.85
C PHE A 153 7.34 -8.81 9.90
N SER A 154 7.03 -10.06 9.63
CA SER A 154 6.80 -11.00 10.76
C SER A 154 7.28 -12.37 10.34
N PRO A 155 8.60 -12.60 10.38
CA PRO A 155 9.05 -13.96 10.59
C PRO A 155 8.68 -14.34 12.03
N PRO A 156 8.10 -15.53 12.24
CA PRO A 156 7.83 -16.00 13.59
C PRO A 156 9.17 -15.96 14.35
N THR A 157 9.23 -15.17 15.41
CA THR A 157 10.19 -15.44 16.46
C THR A 157 9.86 -16.83 16.97
N GLN A 158 10.63 -17.82 16.49
CA GLN A 158 10.92 -19.00 17.27
C GLN A 158 11.66 -18.50 18.51
N LEU A 159 10.89 -18.00 19.50
CA LEU A 159 11.34 -17.97 20.87
C LEU A 159 11.48 -19.44 21.25
N SER A 160 12.72 -19.88 21.22
CA SER A 160 13.24 -21.09 21.83
C SER A 160 12.35 -21.64 22.94
N GLY A 161 11.87 -22.86 22.74
CA GLY A 161 11.82 -23.83 23.84
C GLY A 161 13.24 -24.21 24.26
#